data_AF-A0A7C3LAW2-F1
#
_entry.id   AF-A0A7C3LAW2-F1
#
_cell.length_a   1.000
_cell.length_b   1.000
_cell.length_c   1.000
_cell.angle_alpha   90.00
_cell.angle_beta   90.00
_cell.angle_gamma   90.00
#
_symmetry.space_group_name_H-M   'P 1'
#
loop_
_entity.id
_entity.type
_entity.pdbx_description
1 polymer ?
#
loop_
_entity_poly.entity_id
_entity_poly.type
_entity_poly.pdbx_seq_one_letter_code
_entity_poly.pdbx_strand_id
1 'polypeptide(L)'
;MLAMGNANALIVVESGLTNSPANAQNIDSAFGFIPDQEIEINSSFDLGIPNATVFGFSGDGTFDYYSFTVGTGASPLQVGQTVFFDTDYAQIVGLDTQLTLFSTDGTTVLASNDNAPFDGPGDLVAMTTNSFLSYTFASAGLYYIRVSQADHHTLYGIPLSTRGATYRLNVSTVPLPAAAWLFGSGLLAFFALSRKRKRNKPLLMQGQA
;
A
#
# COMPACT_ATOMS: atom_id res chain seq x y z
N MET A 1 -23.97 18.42 -14.88
CA MET A 1 -23.04 17.44 -15.46
C MET A 1 -21.77 17.50 -14.61
N LEU A 2 -21.60 16.62 -13.62
CA LEU A 2 -20.36 16.59 -12.84
C LEU A 2 -19.28 16.00 -13.73
N ALA A 3 -18.26 16.79 -14.06
CA ALA A 3 -17.03 16.26 -14.63
C ALA A 3 -16.30 15.51 -13.52
N MET A 4 -16.37 14.18 -13.53
CA MET A 4 -15.40 13.37 -12.80
C MET A 4 -14.10 13.44 -13.59
N GLY A 5 -13.19 14.31 -13.16
CA GLY A 5 -11.85 14.36 -13.71
C GLY A 5 -11.19 13.01 -13.46
N ASN A 6 -10.68 12.38 -14.53
CA ASN A 6 -9.86 11.18 -14.42
C ASN A 6 -8.60 11.56 -13.62
N ALA A 7 -8.53 11.14 -12.36
CA ALA A 7 -7.30 11.26 -11.58
C ALA A 7 -6.31 10.22 -12.12
N ASN A 8 -5.35 10.68 -12.93
CA ASN A 8 -4.18 9.86 -13.23
C ASN A 8 -3.41 9.62 -11.92
N ALA A 9 -2.78 8.45 -11.76
CA ALA A 9 -1.78 8.28 -10.72
C ALA A 9 -0.73 9.40 -10.90
N LEU A 10 -0.50 10.17 -9.85
CA LEU A 10 0.40 11.31 -9.91
C LEU A 10 1.76 10.85 -9.37
N ILE A 11 2.81 11.00 -10.16
CA ILE A 11 4.18 10.90 -9.63
C ILE A 11 4.38 12.06 -8.66
N VAL A 12 4.69 11.74 -7.41
CA VAL A 12 5.11 12.71 -6.41
C VAL A 12 6.62 12.82 -6.44
N VAL A 13 7.15 14.04 -6.43
CA VAL A 13 8.60 14.24 -6.26
C VAL A 13 8.88 14.38 -4.77
N GLU A 14 9.92 13.71 -4.30
CA GLU A 14 10.38 13.82 -2.93
C GLU A 14 10.68 15.29 -2.58
N SER A 15 10.25 15.71 -1.40
CA SER A 15 10.77 16.93 -0.78
C SER A 15 11.97 16.59 0.09
N GLY A 16 13.11 17.25 -0.08
CA GLY A 16 14.34 17.00 0.70
C GLY A 16 14.29 17.40 2.20
N LEU A 17 13.13 17.28 2.84
CA LEU A 17 12.87 17.52 4.26
C LEU A 17 12.21 16.30 4.93
N THR A 18 12.15 15.14 4.29
CA THR A 18 11.38 13.96 4.72
C THR A 18 12.14 13.07 5.70
N ASN A 19 12.94 13.65 6.59
CA ASN A 19 14.04 12.94 7.23
C ASN A 19 13.66 12.15 8.51
N SER A 20 12.37 12.08 8.82
CA SER A 20 11.81 11.43 10.01
C SER A 20 10.31 11.12 9.82
N PRO A 21 9.71 10.29 10.68
CA PRO A 21 8.25 10.10 10.67
C PRO A 21 7.46 11.41 10.86
N ALA A 22 7.98 12.36 11.65
CA ALA A 22 7.28 13.60 11.98
C ALA A 22 7.16 14.59 10.80
N ASN A 23 8.02 14.48 9.81
CA ASN A 23 8.05 15.28 8.59
C ASN A 23 7.91 14.41 7.32
N ALA A 24 7.40 13.18 7.48
CA ALA A 24 7.20 12.27 6.38
C ALA A 24 6.25 12.86 5.33
N GLN A 25 6.60 12.79 4.06
CA GLN A 25 5.79 13.32 2.97
C GLN A 25 4.56 12.43 2.77
N ASN A 26 3.37 13.02 2.90
CA ASN A 26 2.14 12.28 2.66
C ASN A 26 1.94 12.04 1.15
N ILE A 27 1.67 10.79 0.78
CA ILE A 27 1.50 10.36 -0.61
C ILE A 27 0.04 9.99 -0.94
N ASP A 28 -0.93 10.28 -0.08
CA ASP A 28 -2.32 9.86 -0.31
C ASP A 28 -2.91 10.49 -1.57
N SER A 29 -2.52 11.73 -1.89
CA SER A 29 -2.97 12.41 -3.12
C SER A 29 -2.34 11.86 -4.40
N ALA A 30 -1.32 11.01 -4.28
CA ALA A 30 -0.63 10.39 -5.42
C ALA A 30 -1.40 9.20 -5.99
N PHE A 31 -2.25 8.56 -5.16
CA PHE A 31 -2.89 7.32 -5.56
C PHE A 31 -3.87 7.52 -6.71
N GLY A 32 -3.68 6.73 -7.77
CA GLY A 32 -4.58 6.62 -8.90
C GLY A 32 -5.04 5.18 -9.13
N PHE A 33 -5.96 5.02 -10.08
CA PHE A 33 -6.50 3.72 -10.51
C PHE A 33 -6.10 3.37 -11.94
N ILE A 34 -5.09 4.06 -12.46
CA ILE A 34 -4.54 3.77 -13.78
C ILE A 34 -3.45 2.71 -13.59
N PRO A 35 -3.57 1.55 -14.25
CA PRO A 35 -2.50 0.56 -14.22
C PRO A 35 -1.21 1.17 -14.76
N ASP A 36 -0.12 0.96 -14.03
CA ASP A 36 1.23 1.31 -14.47
C ASP A 36 1.98 0.00 -14.69
N GLN A 37 2.65 -0.12 -15.83
CA GLN A 37 3.40 -1.33 -16.20
C GLN A 37 4.69 -1.48 -15.40
N GLU A 38 5.13 -0.41 -14.73
CA GLU A 38 6.29 -0.38 -13.85
C GLU A 38 5.89 -0.59 -12.38
N ILE A 39 4.62 -0.92 -12.11
CA ILE A 39 4.10 -1.16 -10.76
C ILE A 39 3.41 -2.51 -10.72
N GLU A 40 4.21 -3.55 -10.89
CA GLU A 40 3.80 -4.92 -10.75
C GLU A 40 3.85 -5.37 -9.28
N ILE A 41 3.08 -6.40 -8.91
CA ILE A 41 2.95 -6.85 -7.52
C ILE A 41 3.53 -8.24 -7.29
N ASN A 42 4.02 -8.88 -8.35
CA ASN A 42 4.59 -10.21 -8.32
C ASN A 42 5.38 -10.50 -9.61
N SER A 43 6.06 -11.64 -9.61
CA SER A 43 6.85 -12.14 -10.75
C SER A 43 6.02 -12.60 -11.96
N SER A 44 4.69 -12.42 -11.94
CA SER A 44 3.79 -12.67 -13.07
C SER A 44 3.38 -11.38 -13.77
N PHE A 45 3.97 -10.23 -13.41
CA PHE A 45 3.67 -8.91 -13.97
C PHE A 45 2.21 -8.47 -13.76
N ASP A 46 1.57 -8.97 -12.70
CA ASP A 46 0.25 -8.48 -12.31
C ASP A 46 0.37 -7.01 -11.88
N LEU A 47 -0.52 -6.15 -12.35
CA LEU A 47 -0.46 -4.71 -12.04
C LEU A 47 -1.23 -4.37 -10.77
N GLY A 48 -0.59 -3.63 -9.85
CA GLY A 48 -1.22 -3.17 -8.62
C GLY A 48 -2.07 -1.92 -8.86
N ILE A 49 -3.35 -1.96 -8.45
CA ILE A 49 -4.23 -0.79 -8.39
C ILE A 49 -5.11 -0.82 -7.12
N PRO A 50 -5.34 0.31 -6.44
CA PRO A 50 -4.71 1.62 -6.65
C PRO A 50 -3.18 1.58 -6.52
N ASN A 51 -2.50 2.53 -7.16
CA ASN A 51 -1.05 2.70 -7.06
C ASN A 51 -0.64 4.18 -6.91
N ALA A 52 0.52 4.40 -6.32
CA ALA A 52 1.21 5.69 -6.19
C ALA A 52 2.71 5.49 -6.42
N THR A 53 3.36 6.48 -7.03
CA THR A 53 4.82 6.48 -7.25
C THR A 53 5.43 7.75 -6.70
N VAL A 54 6.55 7.62 -5.99
CA VAL A 54 7.41 8.71 -5.59
C VAL A 54 8.71 8.66 -6.37
N PHE A 55 9.18 9.80 -6.86
CA PHE A 55 10.53 9.98 -7.40
C PHE A 55 11.42 10.58 -6.31
N GLY A 56 12.38 9.78 -5.80
CA GLY A 56 13.28 10.16 -4.72
C GLY A 56 14.74 10.28 -5.13
N PHE A 57 15.54 10.87 -4.25
CA PHE A 57 16.93 11.25 -4.43
C PHE A 57 17.79 10.68 -3.29
N SER A 58 19.07 10.44 -3.58
CA SER A 58 20.05 9.99 -2.59
C SER A 58 21.27 10.89 -2.60
N GLY A 59 22.07 10.83 -1.52
CA GLY A 59 23.35 11.54 -1.42
C GLY A 59 23.35 12.75 -0.50
N ASP A 60 22.26 13.01 0.21
CA ASP A 60 22.19 14.04 1.24
C ASP A 60 22.55 13.51 2.65
N GLY A 61 22.74 12.18 2.78
CA GLY A 61 23.09 11.54 4.03
C GLY A 61 21.94 11.45 5.01
N THR A 62 20.70 11.45 4.53
CA THR A 62 19.49 11.33 5.36
C THR A 62 18.66 10.10 4.98
N PHE A 63 17.53 9.90 5.65
CA PHE A 63 16.60 8.82 5.33
C PHE A 63 15.34 9.45 4.78
N ASP A 64 14.70 8.86 3.78
CA ASP A 64 13.46 9.42 3.25
C ASP A 64 12.26 8.71 3.86
N TYR A 65 11.34 9.46 4.45
CA TYR A 65 10.10 8.94 5.03
C TYR A 65 8.89 9.44 4.25
N TYR A 66 8.01 8.51 3.91
CA TYR A 66 6.72 8.76 3.28
C TYR A 66 5.60 8.24 4.18
N SER A 67 4.48 8.95 4.20
CA SER A 67 3.30 8.57 4.97
C SER A 67 2.09 8.35 4.09
N PHE A 68 1.24 7.40 4.48
CA PHE A 68 0.02 7.04 3.76
C PHE A 68 -1.04 6.55 4.73
N THR A 69 -2.30 6.76 4.40
CA THR A 69 -3.43 6.32 5.22
C THR A 69 -3.96 4.98 4.75
N VAL A 70 -4.43 4.14 5.68
CA VAL A 70 -5.10 2.86 5.41
C VAL A 70 -6.45 2.86 6.12
N GLY A 71 -7.52 2.53 5.41
CA GLY A 71 -8.88 2.37 5.97
C GLY A 71 -9.46 3.63 6.62
N THR A 72 -8.88 4.80 6.36
CA THR A 72 -9.33 6.09 6.87
C THR A 72 -9.27 7.16 5.77
N GLY A 73 -10.02 8.26 5.97
CA GLY A 73 -9.99 9.39 5.06
C GLY A 73 -10.46 9.05 3.64
N ALA A 74 -9.80 9.65 2.64
CA ALA A 74 -10.02 9.38 1.23
C ALA A 74 -9.05 8.31 0.68
N SER A 75 -8.34 7.57 1.55
CA SER A 75 -7.38 6.57 1.10
C SER A 75 -8.06 5.46 0.29
N PRO A 76 -7.48 5.07 -0.84
CA PRO A 76 -7.97 3.91 -1.56
C PRO A 76 -7.46 2.59 -0.94
N LEU A 77 -6.50 2.62 -0.01
CA LEU A 77 -5.99 1.46 0.72
C LEU A 77 -6.95 1.05 1.85
N GLN A 78 -7.21 -0.26 2.00
CA GLN A 78 -8.19 -0.79 2.95
C GLN A 78 -7.57 -1.71 4.02
N VAL A 79 -8.23 -1.79 5.18
CA VAL A 79 -7.87 -2.79 6.22
C VAL A 79 -8.12 -4.20 5.68
N GLY A 80 -7.19 -5.12 5.97
CA GLY A 80 -7.22 -6.51 5.49
C GLY A 80 -6.75 -6.68 4.04
N GLN A 81 -6.36 -5.59 3.38
CA GLN A 81 -5.74 -5.63 2.06
C GLN A 81 -4.22 -5.81 2.20
N THR A 82 -3.63 -6.60 1.31
CA THR A 82 -2.17 -6.65 1.13
C THR A 82 -1.74 -5.50 0.25
N VAL A 83 -0.80 -4.71 0.77
CA VAL A 83 -0.14 -3.61 0.07
C VAL A 83 1.28 -4.05 -0.25
N PHE A 84 1.74 -3.67 -1.43
CA PHE A 84 3.06 -3.92 -1.97
C PHE A 84 3.81 -2.59 -2.04
N PHE A 85 5.09 -2.65 -1.70
CA PHE A 85 6.03 -1.54 -1.74
C PHE A 85 7.26 -2.04 -2.47
N ASP A 86 7.74 -1.27 -3.42
CA ASP A 86 8.91 -1.64 -4.19
C ASP A 86 9.67 -0.40 -4.62
N THR A 87 10.94 -0.59 -4.92
CA THR A 87 11.79 0.47 -5.45
C THR A 87 12.31 0.11 -6.82
N ASP A 88 12.40 1.08 -7.71
CA ASP A 88 13.00 0.91 -9.04
C ASP A 88 14.12 1.90 -9.32
N TYR A 89 14.94 1.57 -10.32
CA TYR A 89 15.98 2.42 -10.88
C TYR A 89 17.10 2.83 -9.91
N ALA A 90 17.13 2.30 -8.68
CA ALA A 90 18.16 2.62 -7.69
C ALA A 90 19.56 2.15 -8.14
N GLN A 91 19.62 1.03 -8.84
CA GLN A 91 20.83 0.40 -9.35
C GLN A 91 21.58 1.21 -10.41
N ILE A 92 20.94 2.19 -11.09
CA ILE A 92 21.57 2.97 -12.18
C ILE A 92 22.92 3.55 -11.75
N VAL A 93 23.01 3.99 -10.49
CA VAL A 93 24.22 4.61 -9.91
C VAL A 93 24.73 3.82 -8.69
N GLY A 94 24.28 2.57 -8.54
CA GLY A 94 24.71 1.66 -7.48
C GLY A 94 24.10 1.93 -6.11
N LEU A 95 22.90 2.53 -6.04
CA LEU A 95 22.17 2.61 -4.78
C LEU A 95 21.53 1.26 -4.49
N ASP A 96 21.93 0.66 -3.37
CA ASP A 96 21.26 -0.48 -2.78
C ASP A 96 20.26 -0.02 -1.75
N THR A 97 18.99 -0.30 -1.98
CA THR A 97 17.88 0.24 -1.21
C THR A 97 17.46 -0.74 -0.13
N GLN A 98 16.91 -0.19 0.95
CA GLN A 98 16.21 -0.94 1.98
C GLN A 98 14.92 -0.24 2.36
N LEU A 99 13.81 -0.99 2.32
CA LEU A 99 12.50 -0.55 2.75
C LEU A 99 12.23 -0.96 4.20
N THR A 100 11.71 -0.03 5.00
CA THR A 100 11.27 -0.30 6.38
C THR A 100 9.90 0.32 6.62
N LEU A 101 8.91 -0.54 6.89
CA LEU A 101 7.53 -0.16 7.19
C LEU A 101 7.34 0.00 8.70
N PHE A 102 6.77 1.13 9.10
CA PHE A 102 6.46 1.48 10.47
C PHE A 102 4.95 1.57 10.72
N SER A 103 4.57 1.25 11.95
CA SER A 103 3.20 1.38 12.47
C SER A 103 2.79 2.84 12.64
N THR A 104 1.58 3.04 13.16
CA THR A 104 0.95 4.36 13.29
C THR A 104 1.61 5.29 14.31
N ASP A 105 2.47 4.76 15.17
CA ASP A 105 3.30 5.53 16.09
C ASP A 105 4.57 6.11 15.43
N GLY A 106 4.85 5.73 14.18
CA GLY A 106 6.05 6.13 13.43
C GLY A 106 7.34 5.47 13.89
N THR A 107 7.30 4.57 14.88
CA THR A 107 8.52 3.99 15.48
C THR A 107 8.51 2.47 15.54
N THR A 108 7.34 1.84 15.66
CA THR A 108 7.23 0.38 15.68
C THR A 108 7.42 -0.18 14.29
N VAL A 109 8.50 -0.92 14.05
CA VAL A 109 8.74 -1.60 12.77
C VAL A 109 7.76 -2.76 12.62
N LEU A 110 7.04 -2.78 11.49
CA LEU A 110 6.13 -3.85 11.12
C LEU A 110 6.79 -4.87 10.19
N ALA A 111 7.60 -4.38 9.24
CA ALA A 111 8.35 -5.21 8.32
C ALA A 111 9.50 -4.41 7.69
N SER A 112 10.52 -5.11 7.18
CA SER A 112 11.62 -4.51 6.44
C SER A 112 12.17 -5.51 5.43
N ASN A 113 12.64 -5.02 4.29
CA ASN A 113 13.34 -5.85 3.31
C ASN A 113 14.28 -4.98 2.48
N ASP A 114 15.47 -5.51 2.19
CA ASP A 114 16.52 -4.90 1.36
C ASP A 114 16.66 -5.59 -0.01
N ASN A 115 16.01 -6.74 -0.20
CA ASN A 115 16.14 -7.54 -1.42
C ASN A 115 14.79 -7.73 -2.10
N ALA A 116 14.75 -7.73 -3.43
CA ALA A 116 13.63 -8.26 -4.18
C ALA A 116 13.86 -9.77 -4.46
N PRO A 117 12.83 -10.64 -4.33
CA PRO A 117 13.02 -12.06 -4.59
C PRO A 117 13.35 -12.37 -6.07
N PHE A 118 12.98 -11.51 -7.02
CA PHE A 118 13.34 -11.59 -8.45
C PHE A 118 13.03 -10.24 -9.12
N ASP A 119 13.95 -9.75 -9.97
CA ASP A 119 13.87 -8.68 -11.01
C ASP A 119 13.10 -7.38 -10.71
N GLY A 120 12.63 -7.16 -9.49
CA GLY A 120 11.59 -6.17 -9.27
C GLY A 120 10.35 -6.42 -10.14
N PRO A 121 9.20 -5.91 -9.74
CA PRO A 121 8.24 -5.46 -10.71
C PRO A 121 8.79 -4.15 -11.33
N GLY A 122 9.23 -4.14 -12.58
CA GLY A 122 9.64 -2.91 -13.28
C GLY A 122 11.11 -2.78 -13.66
N ASP A 123 11.98 -3.71 -13.25
CA ASP A 123 13.42 -3.55 -13.46
C ASP A 123 13.95 -4.24 -14.74
N LEU A 124 14.88 -3.56 -15.43
CA LEU A 124 15.41 -4.00 -16.73
C LEU A 124 16.56 -5.03 -16.61
N VAL A 125 16.96 -5.45 -15.41
CA VAL A 125 18.19 -6.24 -15.18
C VAL A 125 18.11 -7.17 -13.96
N ALA A 126 18.45 -8.44 -14.18
CA ALA A 126 18.33 -9.57 -13.25
C ALA A 126 19.20 -9.53 -11.95
N MET A 127 19.79 -8.40 -11.58
CA MET A 127 20.55 -8.22 -10.32
C MET A 127 20.17 -6.87 -9.71
N THR A 128 19.05 -6.83 -8.99
CA THR A 128 18.51 -5.57 -8.51
C THR A 128 19.03 -5.28 -7.10
N THR A 129 19.48 -4.05 -6.91
CA THR A 129 19.77 -3.45 -5.60
C THR A 129 18.50 -2.76 -5.06
N ASN A 130 17.36 -3.35 -5.43
CA ASN A 130 16.02 -2.85 -5.20
C ASN A 130 15.36 -3.67 -4.10
N SER A 131 14.54 -2.99 -3.32
CA SER A 131 13.74 -3.59 -2.27
C SER A 131 12.33 -3.91 -2.74
N PHE A 132 11.76 -4.99 -2.21
CA PHE A 132 10.34 -5.32 -2.35
C PHE A 132 9.77 -5.74 -1.00
N LEU A 133 8.61 -5.22 -0.61
CA LEU A 133 7.96 -5.53 0.65
C LEU A 133 6.46 -5.70 0.43
N SER A 134 5.85 -6.68 1.10
CA SER A 134 4.40 -6.80 1.15
C SER A 134 3.92 -6.88 2.59
N TYR A 135 2.76 -6.27 2.87
CA TYR A 135 2.19 -6.25 4.22
C TYR A 135 0.66 -6.18 4.18
N THR A 136 0.01 -6.96 5.05
CA THR A 136 -1.45 -6.91 5.23
C THR A 136 -1.79 -6.11 6.48
N PHE A 137 -2.44 -4.97 6.31
CA PHE A 137 -2.76 -4.07 7.43
C PHE A 137 -3.95 -4.58 8.25
N ALA A 138 -3.75 -4.77 9.55
CA ALA A 138 -4.78 -5.26 10.47
C ALA A 138 -5.68 -4.14 11.05
N SER A 139 -5.24 -2.89 10.97
CA SER A 139 -5.93 -1.73 11.55
C SER A 139 -5.88 -0.54 10.62
N ALA A 140 -6.84 0.37 10.77
CA ALA A 140 -6.86 1.62 10.04
C ALA A 140 -5.94 2.65 10.72
N GLY A 141 -5.31 3.54 9.95
CA GLY A 141 -4.43 4.59 10.49
C GLY A 141 -3.47 5.20 9.46
N LEU A 142 -2.62 6.11 9.93
CA LEU A 142 -1.51 6.71 9.17
C LEU A 142 -0.25 5.89 9.40
N TYR A 143 0.29 5.28 8.36
CA TYR A 143 1.51 4.46 8.40
C TYR A 143 2.67 5.17 7.71
N TYR A 144 3.88 4.67 7.91
CA TYR A 144 5.10 5.28 7.37
C TYR A 144 5.97 4.22 6.70
N ILE A 145 6.48 4.52 5.51
CA ILE A 145 7.49 3.73 4.82
C ILE A 145 8.76 4.57 4.73
N ARG A 146 9.89 3.96 5.06
CA ARG A 146 11.20 4.58 4.93
C ARG A 146 11.99 3.93 3.80
N VAL A 147 12.63 4.76 2.99
CA VAL A 147 13.67 4.35 2.07
C VAL A 147 15.03 4.68 2.70
N SER A 148 15.90 3.69 2.68
CA SER A 148 17.25 3.75 3.24
C SER A 148 18.23 3.07 2.28
N GLN A 149 19.52 3.23 2.54
CA GLN A 149 20.54 2.47 1.83
C GLN A 149 20.82 1.16 2.58
N ALA A 150 20.87 0.04 1.88
CA ALA A 150 21.16 -1.26 2.46
C ALA A 150 22.58 -1.31 3.02
N ASP A 151 22.74 -1.97 4.16
CA ASP A 151 24.03 -2.25 4.79
C ASP A 151 23.94 -3.54 5.61
N HIS A 152 24.84 -4.48 5.36
CA HIS A 152 24.83 -5.79 6.03
C HIS A 152 25.19 -5.73 7.53
N HIS A 153 25.63 -4.58 8.04
CA HIS A 153 26.03 -4.40 9.43
C HIS A 153 25.05 -3.56 10.25
N THR A 154 24.12 -2.87 9.60
CA THR A 154 23.18 -1.95 10.22
C THR A 154 21.76 -2.44 10.03
N LEU A 155 21.08 -2.70 11.14
CA LEU A 155 19.67 -3.11 11.10
C LEU A 155 18.83 -2.01 10.45
N TYR A 156 18.04 -2.40 9.46
CA TYR A 156 17.17 -1.51 8.68
C TYR A 156 17.92 -0.50 7.80
N GLY A 157 19.24 -0.64 7.62
CA GLY A 157 20.00 0.16 6.67
C GLY A 157 20.53 1.47 7.25
N ILE A 158 21.28 2.18 6.41
CA ILE A 158 21.96 3.44 6.70
C ILE A 158 21.33 4.60 5.90
N PRO A 159 21.65 5.86 6.25
CA PRO A 159 21.19 7.00 5.45
C PRO A 159 21.63 6.92 3.98
N LEU A 160 20.81 7.46 3.09
CA LEU A 160 20.99 7.55 1.65
C LEU A 160 22.20 8.44 1.31
N SER A 161 23.34 7.79 1.06
CA SER A 161 24.64 8.45 0.89
C SER A 161 25.20 8.36 -0.53
N THR A 162 24.61 7.51 -1.39
CA THR A 162 25.02 7.35 -2.79
C THR A 162 24.70 8.60 -3.62
N ARG A 163 25.71 9.46 -3.79
CA ARG A 163 25.55 10.77 -4.41
C ARG A 163 25.08 10.70 -5.86
N GLY A 164 23.98 11.40 -6.14
CA GLY A 164 23.42 11.51 -7.48
C GLY A 164 22.60 10.29 -7.90
N ALA A 165 22.39 9.32 -6.99
CA ALA A 165 21.42 8.27 -7.21
C ALA A 165 19.99 8.78 -7.00
N THR A 166 19.07 8.13 -7.71
CA THR A 166 17.63 8.35 -7.63
C THR A 166 16.97 7.00 -7.50
N TYR A 167 15.75 6.98 -6.99
CA TYR A 167 14.91 5.80 -6.98
C TYR A 167 13.47 6.18 -7.29
N ARG A 168 12.68 5.21 -7.72
CA ARG A 168 11.22 5.29 -7.61
C ARG A 168 10.79 4.45 -6.43
N LEU A 169 9.86 4.94 -5.62
CA LEU A 169 9.14 4.13 -4.63
C LEU A 169 7.72 3.96 -5.14
N ASN A 170 7.31 2.73 -5.41
CA ASN A 170 5.96 2.41 -5.77
C ASN A 170 5.21 1.83 -4.56
N VAL A 171 3.95 2.18 -4.44
CA VAL A 171 3.03 1.67 -3.42
C VAL A 171 1.75 1.24 -4.12
N SER A 172 1.39 -0.03 -4.01
CA SER A 172 0.28 -0.58 -4.77
C SER A 172 -0.46 -1.70 -4.04
N THR A 173 -1.63 -2.08 -4.54
CA THR A 173 -2.42 -3.17 -3.95
C THR A 173 -3.10 -4.00 -5.02
N VAL A 174 -3.61 -5.17 -4.64
CA VAL A 174 -4.66 -5.83 -5.41
C VAL A 174 -6.02 -5.28 -5.03
N PRO A 175 -6.93 -4.97 -5.98
CA PRO A 175 -8.31 -4.72 -5.65
C PRO A 175 -8.86 -5.86 -4.81
N LEU A 176 -9.46 -5.56 -3.66
CA LEU A 176 -10.21 -6.57 -2.92
C LEU A 176 -11.26 -7.16 -3.87
N PRO A 177 -11.30 -8.49 -4.06
CA PRO A 177 -12.32 -9.09 -4.91
C PRO A 177 -13.69 -8.64 -4.43
N ALA A 178 -14.56 -8.17 -5.33
CA ALA A 178 -15.91 -7.74 -4.99
C ALA A 178 -16.69 -8.82 -4.18
N ALA A 179 -16.28 -10.08 -4.33
CA ALA A 179 -16.75 -11.21 -3.54
C ALA A 179 -16.60 -11.01 -2.01
N ALA A 180 -15.53 -10.37 -1.52
CA ALA A 180 -15.34 -10.12 -0.09
C ALA A 180 -16.49 -9.29 0.51
N TRP A 181 -16.99 -8.30 -0.24
CA TRP A 181 -18.15 -7.50 0.14
C TRP A 181 -19.48 -8.27 0.01
N LEU A 182 -19.59 -9.13 -1.00
CA LEU A 182 -20.77 -9.98 -1.22
C LEU A 182 -20.93 -11.05 -0.13
N PHE A 183 -19.84 -11.65 0.36
CA PHE A 183 -19.90 -12.62 1.46
C PHE A 183 -20.34 -11.96 2.78
N GLY A 184 -19.83 -10.77 3.10
CA GLY A 184 -20.23 -10.03 4.30
C GLY A 184 -21.71 -9.61 4.28
N SER A 185 -22.18 -9.08 3.15
CA SER A 185 -23.58 -8.62 2.99
C SER A 185 -24.57 -9.78 2.86
N GLY A 186 -24.18 -10.86 2.16
CA GLY A 186 -24.98 -12.07 2.03
C GLY A 186 -25.28 -12.73 3.38
N LEU A 187 -24.28 -12.82 4.28
CA LEU A 187 -24.47 -13.39 5.61
C LEU A 187 -25.51 -12.60 6.44
N LEU A 188 -25.45 -11.26 6.39
CA LEU A 188 -26.39 -10.38 7.08
C LEU A 188 -27.82 -10.51 6.54
N ALA A 189 -27.99 -10.67 5.22
CA ALA A 189 -29.30 -10.90 4.60
C ALA A 189 -29.94 -12.22 5.07
N PHE A 190 -29.16 -13.30 5.21
CA PHE A 190 -29.66 -14.58 5.72
C PHE A 190 -30.16 -14.49 7.18
N PHE A 191 -29.49 -13.72 8.04
CA PHE A 191 -29.98 -13.48 9.42
C PHE A 191 -31.24 -12.61 9.46
N ALA A 192 -31.41 -11.65 8.55
CA ALA A 192 -32.62 -10.83 8.46
C ALA A 192 -33.84 -11.62 7.96
N LEU A 193 -33.65 -12.52 6.98
CA LEU A 193 -34.72 -13.35 6.41
C LEU A 193 -35.18 -14.47 7.35
N SER A 194 -34.28 -15.05 8.14
CA SER A 194 -34.62 -16.14 9.08
C SER A 194 -35.52 -15.71 10.25
N ARG A 195 -35.55 -14.42 10.60
CA ARG A 195 -36.42 -13.89 11.66
C ARG A 195 -37.89 -13.75 11.27
N LYS A 196 -38.23 -13.76 9.97
CA LYS A 196 -39.60 -13.45 9.51
C LYS A 196 -40.60 -14.62 9.56
N ARG A 197 -40.17 -15.85 9.89
CA ARG A 197 -41.03 -17.05 9.85
C ARG A 197 -41.76 -17.43 11.15
N LYS A 198 -41.68 -16.64 12.22
CA LYS A 198 -42.42 -16.90 13.47
C LYS A 198 -43.47 -15.82 13.78
N ARG A 199 -44.49 -15.69 12.93
CA ARG A 199 -45.78 -15.08 13.33
C ARG A 199 -46.85 -15.38 12.29
N ASN A 200 -47.66 -16.39 12.57
CA ASN A 200 -49.13 -16.31 12.68
C ASN A 200 -49.71 -17.72 12.69
N LYS A 201 -50.13 -18.16 13.89
CA LYS A 201 -51.05 -19.30 14.04
C LYS A 201 -52.44 -18.82 13.60
N PRO A 202 -53.20 -19.59 12.81
CA PRO A 202 -54.58 -19.24 12.48
C PRO A 202 -55.43 -19.31 13.76
N LEU A 203 -56.14 -18.21 14.07
CA LEU A 203 -57.20 -18.24 15.08
C LEU A 203 -58.33 -19.12 14.52
N LEU A 204 -58.54 -20.27 15.13
CA LEU A 204 -59.74 -21.08 14.93
C LEU A 204 -60.96 -20.28 15.39
N MET A 205 -61.87 -19.99 14.45
CA MET A 205 -63.23 -19.59 14.77
C MET A 205 -63.93 -20.77 15.46
N GLN A 206 -64.29 -20.60 16.73
CA GLN A 206 -65.47 -21.24 17.32
C GLN A 206 -66.49 -20.09 17.45
N GLY A 207 -67.65 -20.13 16.81
CA GLY A 207 -68.60 -21.22 16.76
C GLY A 207 -69.69 -20.91 17.79
N GLN A 208 -70.80 -20.34 17.32
CA GLN A 208 -71.95 -19.87 18.11
C GLN A 208 -72.58 -20.99 18.97
N ALA A 209 -73.12 -20.59 20.12
CA ALA A 209 -74.49 -20.90 20.56
C ALA A 209 -74.93 -19.83 21.57
#